data_AF-A0A5N6T044-F1
#
_entry.id   AF-A0A5N6T044-F1
#
_cell.length_a   1.000
_cell.length_b   1.000
_cell.length_c   1.000
_cell.angle_alpha   90.00
_cell.angle_beta   90.00
_cell.angle_gamma   90.00
#
_symmetry.space_group_name_H-M   'P 1'
#
loop_
_entity.id
_entity.type
_entity.pdbx_description
1 polymer ?
#
loop_
_entity_poly.entity_id
_entity_poly.type
_entity_poly.pdbx_seq_one_letter_code
_entity_poly.pdbx_strand_id
1 'polypeptide(L)'
;MQGPLYIGFDLSTQQLKALVVNSDLKVVYVSKFDFDADSRGFPIKKGVITNEAEHEVYAPVALWLQALDVVLEGLKKQGLDFARVKGISGAGQQHGSVYWAQDAERLLKELDSGKSLEDQLSGAFSHPYSPNWQDSSTQKECDEFDAFLGGADKLAYATGSKAHHVR
;
A
#
# COMPACT_ATOMS: atom_id res chain seq x y z
N MET A 1 -20.53 22.06 -19.35
CA MET A 1 -19.26 21.30 -19.20
C MET A 1 -19.46 20.28 -18.08
N GLN A 2 -18.88 19.09 -18.18
CA GLN A 2 -18.96 18.09 -17.11
C GLN A 2 -18.12 18.56 -15.90
N GLY A 3 -18.62 18.37 -14.68
CA GLY A 3 -18.01 18.91 -13.46
C GLY A 3 -16.70 18.21 -13.02
N PRO A 4 -15.99 18.78 -12.01
CA PRO A 4 -14.78 18.19 -11.42
C PRO A 4 -14.98 16.77 -10.89
N LEU A 5 -13.89 16.01 -10.87
CA LEU A 5 -13.82 14.65 -10.32
C LEU A 5 -12.71 14.54 -9.27
N TYR A 6 -12.84 13.58 -8.36
CA TYR A 6 -11.87 13.30 -7.30
C TYR A 6 -11.67 11.79 -7.17
N ILE A 7 -10.42 11.35 -7.08
CA ILE A 7 -10.08 9.93 -6.93
C ILE A 7 -9.73 9.63 -5.48
N GLY A 8 -10.35 8.59 -4.93
CA GLY A 8 -9.99 7.99 -3.65
C GLY A 8 -9.46 6.58 -3.86
N PHE A 9 -8.24 6.31 -3.38
CA PHE A 9 -7.67 4.96 -3.33
C PHE A 9 -7.83 4.32 -1.95
N ASP A 10 -7.95 3.00 -1.91
CA ASP A 10 -7.91 2.19 -0.70
C ASP A 10 -7.01 0.98 -0.96
N LEU A 11 -5.76 1.06 -0.50
CA LEU A 11 -4.80 -0.03 -0.51
C LEU A 11 -4.98 -0.87 0.75
N SER A 12 -5.94 -1.80 0.69
CA SER A 12 -6.24 -2.73 1.78
C SER A 12 -5.33 -3.95 1.77
N THR A 13 -5.54 -4.89 2.71
CA THR A 13 -4.75 -6.13 2.77
C THR A 13 -4.99 -7.08 1.59
N GLN A 14 -6.19 -7.09 0.99
CA GLN A 14 -6.58 -8.08 -0.03
C GLN A 14 -6.84 -7.49 -1.42
N GLN A 15 -6.91 -6.17 -1.53
CA GLN A 15 -7.20 -5.50 -2.79
C GLN A 15 -6.72 -4.05 -2.78
N LEU A 16 -6.49 -3.51 -3.96
CA LEU A 16 -6.50 -2.07 -4.21
C LEU A 16 -7.82 -1.68 -4.85
N LYS A 17 -8.46 -0.63 -4.34
CA LYS A 17 -9.69 -0.07 -4.92
C LYS A 17 -9.50 1.41 -5.25
N ALA A 18 -10.02 1.83 -6.38
CA ALA A 18 -10.12 3.22 -6.79
C ALA A 18 -11.58 3.60 -6.96
N LEU A 19 -12.01 4.65 -6.28
CA LEU A 19 -13.32 5.27 -6.43
C LEU A 19 -13.15 6.65 -7.05
N VAL A 20 -14.04 7.00 -7.98
CA VAL A 20 -14.11 8.36 -8.52
C VAL A 20 -15.42 8.97 -8.13
N VAL A 21 -15.38 10.15 -7.51
CA VAL A 21 -16.57 10.89 -7.08
C VAL A 21 -16.68 12.23 -7.81
N ASN A 22 -17.90 12.70 -8.03
CA ASN A 22 -18.18 14.05 -8.52
C ASN A 22 -18.34 15.05 -7.36
N SER A 23 -18.55 16.34 -7.68
CA SER A 23 -18.76 17.39 -6.68
C SER A 23 -20.05 17.25 -5.85
N ASP A 24 -20.99 16.38 -6.26
CA ASP A 24 -22.19 16.05 -5.50
C ASP A 24 -21.98 14.83 -4.56
N LEU A 25 -20.72 14.42 -4.38
CA LEU A 25 -20.30 13.26 -3.58
C LEU A 25 -20.90 11.94 -4.07
N LYS A 26 -21.19 11.84 -5.37
CA LYS A 26 -21.67 10.61 -6.00
C LYS A 26 -20.53 9.86 -6.66
N VAL A 27 -20.46 8.57 -6.39
CA VAL A 27 -19.54 7.65 -7.06
C VAL A 27 -19.96 7.50 -8.52
N VAL A 28 -19.03 7.74 -9.43
CA VAL A 28 -19.24 7.68 -10.89
C VAL A 28 -18.42 6.60 -11.57
N TYR A 29 -17.27 6.23 -11.00
CA TYR A 29 -16.45 5.10 -11.47
C TYR A 29 -15.90 4.30 -10.29
N VAL A 30 -15.72 3.00 -10.52
CA VAL A 30 -15.11 2.08 -9.55
C VAL A 30 -14.17 1.16 -10.32
N SER A 31 -12.92 1.09 -9.87
CA SER A 31 -11.96 0.09 -10.35
C SER A 31 -11.40 -0.65 -9.15
N LYS A 32 -11.16 -1.94 -9.28
CA LYS A 32 -10.58 -2.75 -8.22
C LYS A 32 -9.60 -3.77 -8.80
N PHE A 33 -8.66 -4.17 -7.96
CA PHE A 33 -7.71 -5.23 -8.22
C PHE A 33 -7.64 -6.11 -6.98
N ASP A 34 -8.13 -7.34 -7.09
CA ASP A 34 -8.11 -8.36 -6.05
C ASP A 34 -6.75 -9.07 -6.09
N PHE A 35 -6.01 -9.05 -4.98
CA PHE A 35 -4.62 -9.50 -4.99
C PHE A 35 -4.49 -10.98 -5.32
N ASP A 36 -5.34 -11.83 -4.77
CA ASP A 36 -5.28 -13.27 -5.00
C ASP A 36 -5.77 -13.64 -6.40
N ALA A 37 -6.81 -12.94 -6.88
CA ALA A 37 -7.43 -13.28 -8.17
C ALA A 37 -6.71 -12.68 -9.38
N ASP A 38 -6.16 -11.47 -9.25
CA ASP A 38 -5.71 -10.68 -10.40
C ASP A 38 -4.18 -10.58 -10.51
N SER A 39 -3.43 -10.79 -9.42
CA SER A 39 -1.96 -10.68 -9.44
C SER A 39 -1.26 -11.86 -10.07
N ARG A 40 0.00 -11.66 -10.46
CA ARG A 40 0.84 -12.70 -11.04
C ARG A 40 2.22 -12.68 -10.43
N GLY A 41 2.80 -13.86 -10.24
CA GLY A 41 4.20 -14.01 -9.80
C GLY A 41 4.39 -13.97 -8.28
N PHE A 42 3.32 -13.93 -7.48
CA PHE A 42 3.41 -13.91 -6.02
C PHE A 42 2.74 -15.12 -5.39
N PRO A 43 3.38 -15.82 -4.43
CA PRO A 43 2.80 -16.95 -3.71
C PRO A 43 1.93 -16.47 -2.53
N ILE A 44 1.02 -15.51 -2.78
CA ILE A 44 0.19 -14.89 -1.74
C ILE A 44 -1.08 -15.70 -1.47
N LYS A 45 -1.60 -15.55 -0.25
CA LYS A 45 -2.93 -15.99 0.15
C LYS A 45 -3.57 -14.90 0.99
N LYS A 46 -4.77 -14.45 0.60
CA LYS A 46 -5.44 -13.28 1.17
C LYS A 46 -4.53 -12.04 1.18
N GLY A 47 -3.79 -11.84 0.09
CA GLY A 47 -2.96 -10.66 -0.16
C GLY A 47 -1.62 -10.62 0.57
N VAL A 48 -1.26 -11.66 1.32
CA VAL A 48 -0.02 -11.72 2.12
C VAL A 48 0.72 -13.05 1.94
N ILE A 49 1.98 -13.06 2.32
CA ILE A 49 2.83 -14.22 2.54
C ILE A 49 3.02 -14.34 4.06
N THR A 50 2.94 -15.58 4.57
CA THR A 50 3.09 -15.87 6.00
C THR A 50 4.26 -16.81 6.22
N ASN A 51 5.14 -16.44 7.16
CA ASN A 51 6.14 -17.33 7.72
C ASN A 51 5.66 -17.79 9.10
N GLU A 52 5.03 -18.96 9.14
CA GLU A 52 4.42 -19.50 10.37
C GLU A 52 5.45 -19.79 11.48
N ALA A 53 6.71 -20.08 11.12
CA ALA A 53 7.74 -20.41 12.10
C ALA A 53 8.16 -19.18 12.94
N GLU A 54 8.19 -18.01 12.30
CA GLU A 54 8.61 -16.74 12.92
C GLU A 54 7.42 -15.81 13.21
N HIS A 55 6.20 -16.25 12.89
CA HIS A 55 4.99 -15.44 12.95
C HIS A 55 5.08 -14.12 12.15
N GLU A 56 5.81 -14.14 11.03
CA GLU A 56 5.91 -12.98 10.14
C GLU A 56 4.78 -12.98 9.12
N VAL A 57 4.25 -11.80 8.83
CA VAL A 57 3.24 -11.60 7.78
C VAL A 57 3.66 -10.39 6.95
N TYR A 58 3.81 -10.57 5.65
CA TYR A 58 4.32 -9.52 4.75
C TYR A 58 3.72 -9.61 3.36
N ALA A 59 3.83 -8.53 2.58
CA ALA A 59 3.36 -8.47 1.20
C ALA A 59 4.49 -7.99 0.26
N PRO A 60 4.60 -8.53 -0.97
CA PRO A 60 5.51 -7.99 -1.97
C PRO A 60 5.11 -6.56 -2.34
N VAL A 61 6.04 -5.60 -2.34
CA VAL A 61 5.73 -4.22 -2.75
C VAL A 61 5.33 -4.16 -4.24
N ALA A 62 5.94 -5.02 -5.07
CA ALA A 62 5.61 -5.17 -6.49
C ALA A 62 4.13 -5.55 -6.75
N LEU A 63 3.49 -6.27 -5.83
CA LEU A 63 2.05 -6.58 -5.90
C LEU A 63 1.21 -5.30 -5.95
N TRP A 64 1.57 -4.29 -5.16
CA TRP A 64 0.84 -3.03 -5.10
C TRP A 64 1.09 -2.16 -6.33
N LEU A 65 2.27 -2.31 -6.97
CA LEU A 65 2.56 -1.67 -8.25
C LEU A 65 1.71 -2.27 -9.38
N GLN A 66 1.63 -3.61 -9.49
CA GLN A 66 0.72 -4.28 -10.42
C GLN A 66 -0.73 -3.79 -10.22
N ALA A 67 -1.15 -3.70 -8.96
CA ALA A 67 -2.49 -3.28 -8.62
C ALA A 67 -2.77 -1.84 -9.09
N LEU A 68 -1.84 -0.91 -8.86
CA LEU A 68 -2.00 0.50 -9.24
C LEU A 68 -2.12 0.68 -10.75
N ASP A 69 -1.28 -0.01 -11.53
CA ASP A 69 -1.35 -0.02 -13.00
C ASP A 69 -2.73 -0.49 -13.48
N VAL A 70 -3.22 -1.61 -12.94
CA VAL A 70 -4.49 -2.19 -13.36
C VAL A 70 -5.68 -1.33 -12.96
N VAL A 71 -5.70 -0.75 -11.75
CA VAL A 71 -6.84 0.08 -11.36
C VAL A 71 -6.93 1.35 -12.20
N LEU A 72 -5.80 2.00 -12.51
CA LEU A 72 -5.75 3.20 -13.35
C LEU A 72 -6.17 2.90 -14.78
N GLU A 73 -5.67 1.80 -15.36
CA GLU A 73 -6.09 1.36 -16.69
C GLU A 73 -7.58 0.97 -16.71
N GLY A 74 -8.08 0.36 -15.64
CA GLY A 74 -9.49 0.05 -15.46
C GLY A 74 -10.37 1.30 -15.47
N LEU A 75 -9.96 2.38 -14.78
CA LEU A 75 -10.67 3.66 -14.82
C LEU A 75 -10.63 4.29 -16.22
N LYS A 76 -9.49 4.24 -16.90
CA LYS A 76 -9.34 4.72 -18.28
C LYS A 76 -10.27 3.98 -19.24
N LYS A 77 -10.33 2.65 -19.16
CA LYS A 77 -11.22 1.80 -19.97
C LYS A 77 -12.71 2.07 -19.72
N GLN A 78 -13.08 2.49 -18.52
CA GLN A 78 -14.45 2.92 -18.21
C GLN A 78 -14.80 4.29 -18.81
N GLY A 79 -13.84 4.98 -19.43
CA GLY A 79 -14.05 6.30 -20.03
C GLY A 79 -13.86 7.46 -19.06
N LEU A 80 -13.13 7.26 -17.95
CA LEU A 80 -12.74 8.36 -17.09
C LEU A 80 -11.90 9.38 -17.87
N ASP A 81 -12.40 10.61 -17.96
CA ASP A 81 -11.61 11.75 -18.41
C ASP A 81 -10.76 12.29 -17.25
N PHE A 82 -9.49 11.87 -17.22
CA PHE A 82 -8.53 12.26 -16.19
C PHE A 82 -8.25 13.77 -16.15
N ALA A 83 -8.52 14.55 -17.21
CA ALA A 83 -8.34 16.01 -17.20
C ALA A 83 -9.31 16.73 -16.23
N ARG A 84 -10.42 16.05 -15.87
CA ARG A 84 -11.40 16.53 -14.89
C ARG A 84 -11.01 16.25 -13.45
N VAL A 85 -10.02 15.40 -13.21
CA VAL A 85 -9.57 15.04 -11.86
C VAL A 85 -8.87 16.25 -11.23
N LYS A 86 -9.43 16.77 -10.13
CA LYS A 86 -8.90 17.95 -9.40
C LYS A 86 -8.28 17.60 -8.05
N GLY A 87 -8.46 16.37 -7.58
CA GLY A 87 -7.85 15.91 -6.35
C GLY A 87 -7.73 14.39 -6.35
N ILE A 88 -6.65 13.92 -5.73
CA ILE A 88 -6.38 12.52 -5.49
C ILE A 88 -6.03 12.39 -4.01
N SER A 89 -6.61 11.42 -3.34
CA SER A 89 -6.24 11.01 -1.99
C SER A 89 -6.36 9.50 -1.88
N GLY A 90 -5.87 8.93 -0.80
CA GLY A 90 -6.09 7.52 -0.52
C GLY A 90 -5.87 7.16 0.94
N ALA A 91 -6.26 5.93 1.25
CA ALA A 91 -5.91 5.24 2.47
C ALA A 91 -5.01 4.03 2.12
N GLY A 92 -4.12 3.70 3.03
CA GLY A 92 -3.37 2.45 2.99
C GLY A 92 -3.61 1.69 4.28
N GLN A 93 -3.47 0.36 4.21
CA GLN A 93 -3.42 -0.48 5.40
C GLN A 93 -2.38 0.06 6.39
N GLN A 94 -2.78 0.17 7.65
CA GLN A 94 -1.94 0.78 8.70
C GLN A 94 -0.74 -0.12 9.00
N HIS A 95 0.27 0.45 9.68
CA HIS A 95 1.48 -0.21 10.18
C HIS A 95 2.46 -0.76 9.13
N GLY A 96 2.00 -1.04 7.91
CA GLY A 96 2.89 -1.44 6.82
C GLY A 96 3.89 -0.35 6.44
N SER A 97 5.09 -0.75 6.07
CA SER A 97 6.22 0.13 5.75
C SER A 97 6.87 -0.26 4.42
N VAL A 98 7.32 0.73 3.64
CA VAL A 98 8.06 0.51 2.38
C VAL A 98 9.46 1.08 2.52
N TYR A 99 10.45 0.29 2.10
CA TYR A 99 11.86 0.62 2.26
C TYR A 99 12.46 1.01 0.91
N TRP A 100 12.63 2.31 0.69
CA TRP A 100 13.17 2.86 -0.55
C TRP A 100 14.70 2.73 -0.61
N ALA A 101 15.21 2.35 -1.78
CA ALA A 101 16.64 2.36 -2.08
C ALA A 101 17.14 3.77 -2.42
N GLN A 102 18.46 3.95 -2.42
CA GLN A 102 19.11 5.21 -2.76
C GLN A 102 18.69 5.77 -4.13
N ASP A 103 18.42 4.89 -5.10
CA ASP A 103 18.07 5.26 -6.48
C ASP A 103 16.58 5.57 -6.69
N ALA A 104 15.73 5.38 -5.67
CA ALA A 104 14.28 5.51 -5.76
C ALA A 104 13.82 6.84 -6.37
N GLU A 105 14.37 7.95 -5.87
CA GLU A 105 13.97 9.28 -6.31
C GLU A 105 14.28 9.51 -7.80
N ARG A 106 15.44 9.02 -8.27
CA ARG A 106 15.82 9.11 -9.68
C ARG A 106 14.87 8.28 -10.54
N LEU A 107 14.62 7.02 -10.17
CA LEU A 107 13.74 6.13 -10.92
C LEU A 107 12.30 6.67 -11.00
N LEU A 108 11.78 7.26 -9.92
CA LEU A 108 10.45 7.90 -9.91
C LEU A 108 10.36 9.13 -10.82
N LYS A 109 11.46 9.89 -10.98
CA LYS A 109 11.51 11.06 -11.89
C LYS A 109 11.59 10.65 -13.36
N GLU A 110 12.09 9.46 -13.65
CA GLU A 110 12.38 8.95 -14.99
C GLU A 110 11.30 7.97 -15.51
N LEU A 111 10.11 7.96 -14.89
CA LEU A 111 9.01 7.07 -15.29
C LEU A 111 8.61 7.28 -16.76
N ASP A 112 8.51 6.15 -17.47
CA ASP A 112 8.07 6.05 -18.85
C ASP A 112 6.61 5.55 -18.89
N SER A 113 5.73 6.37 -19.48
CA SER A 113 4.30 6.05 -19.63
C SER A 113 4.01 4.82 -20.50
N GLY A 114 4.99 4.33 -21.26
CA GLY A 114 4.87 3.12 -22.08
C GLY A 114 5.16 1.81 -21.35
N LYS A 115 5.53 1.85 -20.08
CA LYS A 115 5.97 0.69 -19.29
C LYS A 115 5.17 0.59 -17.98
N SER A 116 5.12 -0.62 -17.40
CA SER A 116 4.49 -0.83 -16.09
C SER A 116 5.31 -0.23 -14.96
N LEU A 117 4.69 0.06 -13.82
CA LEU A 117 5.41 0.50 -12.62
C LEU A 117 6.30 -0.61 -12.06
N GLU A 118 5.83 -1.85 -12.09
CA GLU A 118 6.58 -3.03 -11.62
C GLU A 118 7.92 -3.18 -12.36
N ASP A 119 7.91 -3.09 -13.70
CA ASP A 119 9.12 -3.24 -14.51
C ASP A 119 10.16 -2.15 -14.22
N GLN A 120 9.69 -0.92 -13.98
CA GLN A 120 10.54 0.27 -13.89
C GLN A 120 11.07 0.55 -12.49
N LEU A 121 10.37 0.08 -11.46
CA LEU A 121 10.69 0.36 -10.06
C LEU A 121 11.31 -0.84 -9.33
N SER A 122 11.68 -1.91 -10.03
CA SER A 122 12.34 -3.08 -9.44
C SER A 122 13.61 -2.74 -8.63
N GLY A 123 14.37 -1.71 -9.05
CA GLY A 123 15.55 -1.21 -8.33
C GLY A 123 15.27 -0.09 -7.31
N ALA A 124 14.01 0.31 -7.12
CA ALA A 124 13.65 1.43 -6.26
C ALA A 124 13.53 1.05 -4.77
N PHE A 125 13.57 -0.25 -4.43
CA PHE A 125 13.35 -0.72 -3.07
C PHE A 125 14.58 -1.44 -2.53
N SER A 126 14.98 -1.09 -1.29
CA SER A 126 16.07 -1.78 -0.59
C SER A 126 15.61 -3.11 0.02
N HIS A 127 14.30 -3.26 0.21
CA HIS A 127 13.66 -4.50 0.63
C HIS A 127 12.41 -4.74 -0.22
N PRO A 128 12.25 -5.93 -0.83
CA PRO A 128 11.15 -6.17 -1.78
C PRO A 128 9.79 -6.41 -1.09
N TYR A 129 9.79 -6.62 0.22
CA TYR A 129 8.60 -6.90 1.01
C TYR A 129 8.28 -5.75 1.96
N SER A 130 7.01 -5.67 2.33
CA SER A 130 6.51 -4.78 3.38
C SER A 130 5.89 -5.62 4.48
N PRO A 131 6.23 -5.38 5.77
CA PRO A 131 5.53 -6.04 6.87
C PRO A 131 4.06 -5.64 6.85
N ASN A 132 3.20 -6.57 7.25
CA ASN A 132 1.77 -6.36 7.30
C ASN A 132 1.34 -5.99 8.73
N TRP A 133 0.17 -5.36 8.88
CA TRP A 133 -0.38 -5.09 10.21
C TRP A 133 -0.61 -6.36 11.03
N GLN A 134 -0.81 -7.50 10.38
CA GLN A 134 -0.97 -8.81 11.02
C GLN A 134 0.34 -9.42 11.54
N ASP A 135 1.49 -8.80 11.28
CA ASP A 135 2.78 -9.30 11.74
C ASP A 135 2.87 -9.27 13.27
N SER A 136 3.36 -10.38 13.85
CA SER A 136 3.56 -10.55 15.29
C SER A 136 4.95 -11.04 15.66
N SER A 137 5.92 -10.87 14.74
CA SER A 137 7.28 -11.41 14.88
C SER A 137 8.19 -10.54 15.78
N THR A 138 7.73 -9.35 16.16
CA THR A 138 8.58 -8.29 16.77
C THR A 138 8.40 -8.15 18.29
N GLN A 139 8.02 -9.23 19.00
CA GLN A 139 7.85 -9.20 20.46
C GLN A 139 9.16 -8.82 21.16
N LYS A 140 10.30 -9.32 20.66
CA LYS A 140 11.61 -9.01 21.22
C LYS A 140 11.91 -7.50 21.16
N GLU A 141 11.64 -6.87 20.01
CA GLU A 141 11.82 -5.43 19.82
C GLU A 141 10.87 -4.63 20.72
N CYS A 142 9.63 -5.11 20.92
CA CYS A 142 8.69 -4.50 21.86
C CYS A 142 9.23 -4.52 23.30
N ASP A 143 9.81 -5.65 23.74
CA ASP A 143 10.41 -5.79 25.07
C ASP A 143 11.67 -4.90 25.22
N GLU A 144 12.46 -4.76 24.15
CA GLU A 144 13.63 -3.87 24.11
C GLU A 144 13.22 -2.39 24.26
N PHE A 145 12.11 -1.96 23.65
CA PHE A 145 11.56 -0.62 23.85
C PHE A 145 11.20 -0.37 25.32
N ASP A 146 10.49 -1.30 25.94
CA ASP A 146 10.05 -1.17 27.32
C ASP A 146 11.24 -1.16 28.28
N ALA A 147 12.23 -2.03 28.06
CA ALA A 147 13.46 -2.08 28.84
C ALA A 147 14.26 -0.78 28.74
N PHE A 148 14.40 -0.22 27.54
CA PHE A 148 15.15 1.01 27.30
C PHE A 148 14.45 2.25 27.89
N LEU A 149 13.13 2.33 27.74
CA LEU A 149 12.34 3.49 28.19
C LEU A 149 11.97 3.42 29.67
N GLY A 150 12.18 2.28 30.32
CA GLY A 150 11.79 2.06 31.73
C GLY A 150 10.30 1.78 31.91
N GLY A 151 9.63 1.28 30.87
CA GLY A 151 8.25 0.80 30.89
C GLY A 151 7.36 1.36 29.78
N ALA A 152 6.35 0.56 29.42
CA ALA A 152 5.45 0.82 28.29
C ALA A 152 4.70 2.16 28.36
N ASP A 153 4.43 2.68 29.56
CA ASP A 153 3.69 3.92 29.73
C ASP A 153 4.47 5.15 29.23
N LYS A 154 5.80 5.07 29.17
CA LYS A 154 6.64 6.15 28.61
C LYS A 154 6.46 6.30 27.12
N LEU A 155 6.43 5.17 26.39
CA LEU A 155 6.18 5.18 24.96
C LEU A 155 4.75 5.63 24.68
N ALA A 156 3.77 5.11 25.42
CA ALA A 156 2.37 5.49 25.28
C ALA A 156 2.12 6.98 25.54
N TYR A 157 2.77 7.56 26.54
CA TYR A 157 2.68 9.00 26.81
C TYR A 157 3.20 9.84 25.63
N ALA A 158 4.24 9.38 24.94
CA ALA A 158 4.87 10.10 23.84
C ALA A 158 4.15 9.91 22.49
N THR A 159 3.64 8.71 22.21
CA THR A 159 3.16 8.31 20.87
C THR A 159 1.67 7.98 20.82
N GLY A 160 1.00 7.92 21.96
CA GLY A 160 -0.40 7.48 22.08
C GLY A 160 -0.58 5.97 22.23
N SER A 161 0.48 5.16 22.06
CA SER A 161 0.42 3.70 22.16
C SER A 161 1.68 3.09 22.80
N LYS A 162 1.51 1.95 23.47
CA LYS A 162 2.64 1.10 23.89
C LYS A 162 3.31 0.47 22.66
N ALA A 163 4.50 -0.11 22.84
CA ALA A 163 5.09 -0.96 21.81
C ALA A 163 4.12 -2.13 21.55
N HIS A 164 3.85 -2.43 20.29
CA HIS A 164 2.83 -3.39 19.94
C HIS A 164 3.15 -4.10 18.62
N HIS A 165 2.67 -5.32 18.55
CA HIS A 165 2.37 -6.07 17.34
C HIS A 165 0.99 -6.73 17.55
N VAL A 166 0.44 -7.37 16.52
CA VAL A 166 -0.86 -8.04 16.66
C VAL A 166 -0.70 -9.33 17.48
N ARG A 167 -1.68 -9.65 18.33
CA ARG A 167 -1.70 -10.87 19.16
C ARG A 167 -2.50 -11.99 18.51
#